data_AF-A0A1G1NVL8-F1
#
_entry.id   AF-A0A1G1NVL8-F1
#
_cell.length_a   1.000
_cell.length_b   1.000
_cell.length_c   1.000
_cell.angle_alpha   90.00
_cell.angle_beta   90.00
_cell.angle_gamma   90.00
#
_symmetry.space_group_name_H-M   'P 1'
#
loop_
_entity.id
_entity.type
_entity.pdbx_description
1 polymer ?
#
loop_
_entity_poly.entity_id
_entity_poly.type
_entity_poly.pdbx_seq_one_letter_code
_entity_poly.pdbx_strand_id
1 'polypeptide(L)'
;MNRLSLSLVLWLVLFVPQWGWAGGAVARPKQIKAQRQQMQEKQQIMYQQQMQQQERAKAAAREPVDESEVQEVVDLPRLLATFETSSEAWPLIIDNEAKETVVAHYIAEFQKQGIAIQNPPALYVNAIDTMSGGDTAMLKQPFPNILRVVAIVEYDFNNGQDKDKMALQILGEKSFKTNKERLLRRR
;
A
#
# COMPACT_ATOMS: atom_id res chain seq x y z
N MET A 1 -24.20 51.04 16.46
CA MET A 1 -23.81 51.55 17.79
C MET A 1 -22.45 52.23 17.67
N ASN A 2 -22.45 53.54 17.94
CA ASN A 2 -21.35 54.42 18.38
C ASN A 2 -20.27 53.71 19.24
N ARG A 3 -18.97 54.09 19.34
CA ARG A 3 -18.18 55.29 18.99
C ARG A 3 -16.70 55.07 19.46
N LEU A 4 -15.80 56.00 19.08
CA LEU A 4 -14.45 56.36 19.64
C LEU A 4 -13.24 55.59 19.05
N SER A 5 -12.34 56.16 18.24
CA SER A 5 -11.64 57.47 18.15
C SER A 5 -10.49 57.67 19.16
N LEU A 6 -9.26 57.48 18.65
CA LEU A 6 -8.02 58.26 18.83
C LEU A 6 -7.67 58.86 20.21
N SER A 7 -6.44 58.60 20.69
CA SER A 7 -5.35 59.61 20.67
C SER A 7 -4.01 59.10 21.21
N LEU A 8 -2.99 59.29 20.38
CA LEU A 8 -1.58 59.57 20.72
C LEU A 8 -1.49 60.61 21.85
N VAL A 9 -0.53 60.53 22.78
CA VAL A 9 0.37 61.64 23.16
C VAL A 9 1.62 61.07 23.86
N LEU A 10 2.76 61.47 23.33
CA LEU A 10 4.14 61.25 23.75
C LEU A 10 4.65 62.57 24.36
N TRP A 11 5.21 62.57 25.58
CA TRP A 11 6.08 63.61 26.21
C TRP A 11 6.18 63.34 27.73
N LEU A 12 7.23 63.59 28.52
CA LEU A 12 8.59 64.07 28.31
C LEU A 12 9.42 63.77 29.60
N VAL A 13 10.73 63.59 29.39
CA VAL A 13 11.93 63.67 30.26
C VAL A 13 11.83 64.31 31.65
N LEU A 14 12.62 63.77 32.60
CA LEU A 14 13.47 64.36 33.68
C LEU A 14 13.64 63.21 34.72
N PHE A 15 14.77 62.82 35.30
CA PHE A 15 15.98 63.49 35.77
C PHE A 15 16.94 62.38 36.25
N VAL A 16 18.25 62.50 35.99
CA VAL A 16 19.29 61.58 36.53
C VAL A 16 19.83 62.18 37.84
N PRO A 17 20.17 61.37 38.86
CA PRO A 17 21.56 61.40 39.30
C PRO A 17 22.17 60.01 39.58
N GLN A 18 23.41 59.90 39.09
CA GLN A 18 24.53 59.02 39.43
C GLN A 18 24.62 58.59 40.91
N TRP A 19 25.21 57.39 41.13
CA TRP A 19 26.08 56.86 42.22
C TRP A 19 25.79 55.34 42.30
N GLY A 20 26.62 54.36 41.98
CA GLY A 20 28.07 54.27 41.88
C GLY A 20 28.60 53.31 42.95
N TRP A 21 28.44 51.98 42.82
CA TRP A 21 29.23 51.00 43.58
C TRP A 21 29.60 49.80 42.70
N ALA A 22 30.90 49.62 42.57
CA ALA A 22 31.55 48.46 42.01
C ALA A 22 31.25 47.22 42.86
N GLY A 23 30.90 46.12 42.20
CA GLY A 23 30.81 44.80 42.80
C GLY A 23 31.14 43.78 41.73
N GLY A 24 32.37 43.27 41.76
CA GLY A 24 32.90 42.39 40.74
C GLY A 24 32.11 41.08 40.61
N ALA A 25 32.02 40.58 39.39
CA ALA A 25 32.17 39.16 39.11
C ALA A 25 32.38 39.00 37.62
N VAL A 26 33.61 38.64 37.25
CA VAL A 26 33.91 38.03 35.96
C VAL A 26 33.00 36.81 35.85
N ALA A 27 31.93 36.92 35.05
CA ALA A 27 31.03 35.80 34.79
C ALA A 27 31.84 34.69 34.12
N ARG A 28 32.12 33.64 34.88
CA ARG A 28 32.97 32.53 34.47
C ARG A 28 32.34 31.85 33.25
N PRO A 29 32.99 31.85 32.07
CA PRO A 29 32.43 31.22 30.85
C PRO A 29 32.19 29.70 31.01
N LYS A 30 32.72 29.07 32.07
CA LYS A 30 32.42 27.68 32.45
C LYS A 30 30.98 27.46 32.93
N GLN A 31 30.36 28.40 33.65
CA GLN A 31 28.98 28.22 34.16
C GLN A 31 27.93 28.32 33.06
N ILE A 32 28.12 29.23 32.10
CA ILE A 32 27.20 29.37 30.95
C ILE A 32 27.27 28.14 30.03
N LYS A 33 28.47 27.55 29.86
CA LYS A 33 28.63 26.30 29.09
C LYS A 33 27.95 25.10 29.79
N ALA A 34 28.13 24.96 31.10
CA ALA A 34 27.46 23.91 31.87
C ALA A 34 25.93 24.05 31.82
N GLN A 35 25.41 25.27 31.92
CA GLN A 35 23.98 25.54 31.84
C GLN A 35 23.40 25.27 30.43
N ARG A 36 24.17 25.58 29.37
CA ARG A 36 23.80 25.24 27.99
C ARG A 36 23.81 23.73 27.73
N GLN A 37 24.79 23.00 28.28
CA GLN A 37 24.85 21.54 28.17
C GLN A 37 23.66 20.87 28.87
N GLN A 38 23.33 21.29 30.09
CA GLN A 38 22.15 20.78 30.80
C GLN A 38 20.84 21.07 30.06
N MET A 39 20.73 22.22 29.39
CA MET A 39 19.55 22.55 28.60
C MET A 39 19.43 21.68 27.34
N GLN A 40 20.56 21.38 26.68
CA GLN A 40 20.58 20.47 25.52
C GLN A 40 20.23 19.03 25.93
N GLU A 41 20.77 18.54 27.05
CA GLU A 41 20.42 17.20 27.57
C GLU A 41 18.94 17.12 27.93
N LYS A 42 18.36 18.13 28.59
CA LYS A 42 16.92 18.17 28.88
C LYS A 42 16.06 18.16 27.62
N GLN A 43 16.47 18.86 26.56
CA GLN A 43 15.74 18.84 25.28
C GLN A 43 15.78 17.45 24.63
N GLN A 44 16.94 16.78 24.65
CA GLN A 44 17.07 15.43 24.09
C GLN A 44 16.24 14.40 24.87
N ILE A 45 16.28 14.44 26.20
CA ILE A 45 15.50 13.54 27.06
C ILE A 45 14.00 13.73 26.83
N MET A 46 13.55 14.98 26.71
CA MET A 46 12.14 15.28 26.43
C MET A 46 11.70 14.71 25.08
N TYR A 47 12.51 14.90 24.03
CA TYR A 47 12.22 14.36 22.71
C TYR A 47 12.14 12.82 22.73
N GLN A 48 13.06 12.18 23.43
CA GLN A 48 13.09 10.72 23.57
C GLN A 48 11.87 10.19 24.34
N GLN A 49 11.46 10.88 25.42
CA GLN A 49 10.23 10.56 26.13
C GLN A 49 8.98 10.70 25.26
N GLN A 50 8.91 11.74 24.44
CA GLN A 50 7.77 11.99 23.57
C GLN A 50 7.65 10.91 22.49
N MET A 51 8.78 10.50 21.89
CA MET A 51 8.83 9.39 20.95
C MET A 51 8.38 8.07 21.60
N GLN A 52 8.87 7.78 22.81
CA GLN A 52 8.50 6.56 23.52
C GLN A 52 7.02 6.52 23.92
N GLN A 53 6.43 7.66 24.31
CA GLN A 53 5.00 7.77 24.56
C GLN A 53 4.18 7.57 23.28
N GLN A 54 4.64 8.11 22.15
CA GLN A 54 3.95 7.93 20.87
C GLN A 54 4.00 6.48 20.40
N GLU A 55 5.12 5.78 20.60
CA GLU A 55 5.22 4.34 20.30
C GLU A 55 4.36 3.51 21.24
N ARG A 56 4.33 3.81 22.55
CA ARG A 56 3.45 3.13 23.50
C ARG A 56 1.98 3.39 23.21
N ALA A 57 1.60 4.60 22.80
CA ALA A 57 0.23 4.91 22.39
C ALA A 57 -0.13 4.17 21.09
N LYS A 58 0.80 4.07 20.12
CA LYS A 58 0.61 3.24 18.91
C LYS A 58 0.53 1.75 19.22
N ALA A 59 1.31 1.26 20.19
CA ALA A 59 1.28 -0.13 20.63
C ALA A 59 0.03 -0.45 21.47
N ALA A 60 -0.48 0.50 22.25
CA ALA A 60 -1.71 0.36 23.01
C ALA A 60 -2.97 0.55 22.15
N ALA A 61 -2.87 1.30 21.05
CA ALA A 61 -3.93 1.45 20.05
C ALA A 61 -3.90 0.35 18.96
N ARG A 62 -2.86 -0.49 18.93
CA ARG A 62 -2.93 -1.78 18.26
C ARG A 62 -3.72 -2.68 19.20
N GLU A 63 -5.00 -2.87 18.90
CA GLU A 63 -5.73 -3.99 19.45
C GLU A 63 -4.88 -5.26 19.25
N PRO A 64 -4.78 -6.16 20.24
CA PRO A 64 -4.22 -7.48 19.98
C PRO A 64 -5.08 -8.08 18.88
N VAL A 65 -4.52 -8.17 17.67
CA VAL A 65 -5.13 -8.96 16.60
C VAL A 65 -5.19 -10.36 17.17
N ASP A 66 -6.41 -10.82 17.40
CA ASP A 66 -6.66 -12.17 17.86
C ASP A 66 -6.22 -13.11 16.72
N GLU A 67 -4.99 -13.61 16.82
CA GLU A 67 -4.39 -14.57 15.89
C GLU A 67 -5.18 -15.89 15.84
N SER A 68 -6.19 -16.08 16.71
CA SER A 68 -7.04 -17.27 16.70
C SER A 68 -8.18 -17.25 15.68
N GLU A 69 -8.45 -16.12 14.98
CA GLU A 69 -9.55 -16.03 14.00
C GLU A 69 -9.14 -16.13 12.51
N VAL A 70 -7.85 -16.24 12.17
CA VAL A 70 -7.44 -16.38 10.75
C VAL A 70 -6.54 -17.59 10.54
N GLN A 71 -7.14 -18.77 10.54
CA GLN A 71 -6.63 -19.93 9.81
C GLN A 71 -7.74 -20.99 9.66
N GLU A 72 -8.76 -20.70 8.85
CA GLU A 72 -9.37 -21.82 8.13
C GLU A 72 -8.35 -22.26 7.09
N VAL A 73 -7.54 -23.27 7.44
CA VAL A 73 -6.70 -23.97 6.46
C VAL A 73 -7.66 -24.66 5.50
N VAL A 74 -8.10 -23.93 4.48
CA VAL A 74 -8.94 -24.48 3.43
C VAL A 74 -8.11 -25.51 2.70
N ASP A 75 -8.52 -26.76 2.80
CA ASP A 75 -7.88 -27.87 2.10
C ASP A 75 -7.87 -27.59 0.59
N LEU A 76 -6.69 -27.67 -0.03
CA LEU A 76 -6.49 -27.29 -1.44
C LEU A 76 -7.47 -28.00 -2.40
N PRO A 77 -7.76 -29.31 -2.29
CA PRO A 77 -8.77 -29.99 -3.10
C PRO A 77 -10.17 -29.37 -2.97
N ARG A 78 -10.55 -28.94 -1.77
CA ARG A 78 -11.85 -28.27 -1.56
C ARG A 78 -11.88 -26.91 -2.21
N LEU A 79 -10.79 -26.14 -2.10
CA LEU A 79 -10.64 -24.85 -2.77
C LEU A 79 -10.72 -25.00 -4.29
N LEU A 80 -10.00 -25.98 -4.86
CA LEU A 80 -10.05 -26.28 -6.29
C LEU A 80 -11.47 -26.69 -6.74
N ALA A 81 -12.17 -27.51 -5.95
CA ALA A 81 -13.56 -27.88 -6.25
C ALA A 81 -14.50 -26.66 -6.26
N THR A 82 -14.28 -25.66 -5.41
CA THR A 82 -15.02 -24.39 -5.48
C THR A 82 -14.75 -23.68 -6.81
N PHE A 83 -13.48 -23.61 -7.22
CA PHE A 83 -13.04 -22.95 -8.45
C PHE A 83 -13.56 -23.60 -9.75
N GLU A 84 -14.00 -24.86 -9.72
CA GLU A 84 -14.71 -25.49 -10.84
C GLU A 84 -16.08 -24.85 -11.14
N THR A 85 -16.68 -24.19 -10.14
CA THR A 85 -18.03 -23.63 -10.26
C THR A 85 -18.05 -22.11 -10.26
N SER A 86 -17.21 -21.48 -9.43
CA SER A 86 -17.15 -20.03 -9.23
C SER A 86 -15.76 -19.63 -8.75
N SER A 87 -15.33 -18.42 -9.10
CA SER A 87 -14.07 -17.83 -8.66
C SER A 87 -14.25 -16.78 -7.56
N GLU A 88 -15.42 -16.68 -6.95
CA GLU A 88 -15.71 -15.73 -5.87
C GLU A 88 -14.81 -15.91 -4.64
N ALA A 89 -14.21 -17.08 -4.45
CA ALA A 89 -13.22 -17.32 -3.41
C ALA A 89 -11.84 -16.67 -3.69
N TRP A 90 -11.56 -16.29 -4.95
CA TRP A 90 -10.28 -15.70 -5.35
C TRP A 90 -9.81 -14.51 -4.50
N PRO A 91 -10.62 -13.45 -4.29
CA PRO A 91 -10.21 -12.31 -3.46
C PRO A 91 -10.03 -12.65 -1.98
N LEU A 92 -10.51 -13.82 -1.52
CA LEU A 92 -10.37 -14.27 -0.13
C LEU A 92 -9.03 -14.96 0.12
N ILE A 93 -8.31 -15.34 -0.94
CA ILE A 93 -6.97 -15.92 -0.81
C ILE A 93 -5.98 -14.77 -0.57
N ILE A 94 -5.42 -14.70 0.64
CA ILE A 94 -4.46 -13.66 1.02
C ILE A 94 -3.07 -13.99 0.46
N ASP A 95 -2.70 -15.27 0.48
CA ASP A 95 -1.37 -15.72 0.08
C ASP A 95 -1.24 -15.86 -1.44
N ASN A 96 -0.26 -15.15 -2.02
CA ASN A 96 0.04 -15.24 -3.44
C ASN A 96 0.59 -16.63 -3.82
N GLU A 97 1.31 -17.32 -2.94
CA GLU A 97 1.82 -18.67 -3.24
C GLU A 97 0.66 -19.67 -3.40
N ALA A 98 -0.38 -19.53 -2.57
CA ALA A 98 -1.62 -20.30 -2.72
C ALA A 98 -2.34 -19.97 -4.05
N LYS A 99 -2.43 -18.69 -4.44
CA LYS A 99 -2.98 -18.29 -5.74
C LYS A 99 -2.18 -18.85 -6.92
N GLU A 100 -0.85 -18.81 -6.83
CA GLU A 100 0.05 -19.37 -7.85
C GLU A 100 -0.14 -20.88 -7.97
N THR A 101 -0.35 -21.58 -6.85
CA THR A 101 -0.66 -23.03 -6.83
C THR A 101 -1.96 -23.34 -7.57
N VAL A 102 -3.02 -22.56 -7.33
CA VAL A 102 -4.30 -22.69 -8.05
C VAL A 102 -4.11 -22.45 -9.55
N VAL A 103 -3.42 -21.38 -9.92
CA VAL A 103 -3.14 -21.08 -11.35
C VAL A 103 -2.32 -22.20 -11.99
N ALA A 104 -1.26 -22.68 -11.33
CA ALA A 104 -0.39 -23.73 -11.82
C ALA A 104 -1.18 -25.03 -12.05
N HIS A 105 -2.09 -25.37 -11.14
CA HIS A 105 -3.00 -26.51 -11.29
C HIS A 105 -3.81 -26.40 -12.60
N TYR A 106 -4.45 -25.26 -12.85
CA TYR A 106 -5.27 -25.09 -14.05
C TYR A 106 -4.46 -24.96 -15.34
N ILE A 107 -3.24 -24.42 -15.29
CA ILE A 107 -2.31 -24.49 -16.43
C ILE A 107 -2.02 -25.94 -16.78
N ALA A 108 -1.75 -26.79 -15.79
CA ALA A 108 -1.51 -28.21 -16.03
C ALA A 108 -2.77 -28.91 -16.61
N GLU A 109 -3.97 -28.56 -16.17
CA GLU A 109 -5.21 -29.07 -16.76
C GLU A 109 -5.41 -28.64 -18.22
N PHE A 110 -5.04 -27.41 -18.59
CA PHE A 110 -5.05 -26.97 -19.98
C PHE A 110 -4.01 -27.72 -20.82
N GLN A 111 -2.81 -27.97 -20.26
CA GLN A 111 -1.77 -28.73 -20.95
C GLN A 111 -2.20 -30.18 -21.24
N LYS A 112 -2.91 -30.82 -20.31
CA LYS A 112 -3.52 -32.16 -20.54
C LYS A 112 -4.51 -32.17 -21.72
N GLN A 113 -5.12 -31.02 -22.02
CA GLN A 113 -6.04 -30.82 -23.14
C GLN A 113 -5.33 -30.40 -24.44
N GLY A 114 -3.99 -30.39 -24.46
CA GLY A 114 -3.19 -29.98 -25.61
C GLY A 114 -3.10 -28.46 -25.79
N ILE A 115 -3.45 -27.68 -24.77
CA ILE A 115 -3.38 -26.22 -24.78
C ILE A 115 -2.12 -25.78 -24.04
N ALA A 116 -1.17 -25.17 -24.74
CA ALA A 116 0.05 -24.69 -24.12
C ALA A 116 -0.12 -23.26 -23.59
N ILE A 117 0.18 -23.07 -22.31
CA ILE A 117 0.31 -21.79 -21.62
C ILE A 117 1.72 -21.78 -21.02
N GLN A 118 2.54 -20.79 -21.38
CA GLN A 118 3.99 -20.79 -21.18
C GLN A 118 4.45 -19.81 -20.10
N ASN A 119 3.70 -18.73 -19.88
CA ASN A 119 4.04 -17.74 -18.86
C ASN A 119 3.94 -18.34 -17.45
N PRO A 120 4.73 -17.80 -16.50
CA PRO A 120 4.69 -18.29 -15.12
C PRO A 120 3.35 -17.96 -14.44
N PRO A 121 2.88 -18.81 -13.48
CA PRO A 121 1.66 -18.59 -12.72
C PRO A 121 1.54 -17.19 -12.12
N ALA A 122 2.63 -16.66 -11.56
CA ALA A 122 2.69 -15.33 -10.95
C ALA A 122 2.21 -14.19 -11.88
N LEU A 123 2.41 -14.30 -13.20
CA LEU A 123 1.92 -13.31 -14.15
C LEU A 123 0.38 -13.29 -14.16
N TYR A 124 -0.24 -14.46 -14.15
CA TYR A 124 -1.70 -14.59 -14.16
C TYR A 124 -2.33 -14.18 -12.86
N VAL A 125 -1.70 -14.47 -11.71
CA VAL A 125 -2.19 -14.00 -10.40
C VAL A 125 -2.39 -12.48 -10.43
N ASN A 126 -1.36 -11.73 -10.84
CA ASN A 126 -1.42 -10.27 -10.93
C ASN A 126 -2.50 -9.78 -11.91
N ALA A 127 -2.65 -10.45 -13.06
CA ALA A 127 -3.65 -10.08 -14.05
C ALA A 127 -5.08 -10.34 -13.56
N ILE A 128 -5.33 -11.49 -12.92
CA ILE A 128 -6.63 -11.84 -12.36
C ILE A 128 -6.98 -10.92 -11.18
N ASP A 129 -6.03 -10.59 -10.31
CA ASP A 129 -6.23 -9.60 -9.23
C ASP A 129 -6.64 -8.23 -9.78
N THR A 130 -5.95 -7.76 -10.83
CA THR A 130 -6.28 -6.49 -11.48
C THR A 130 -7.69 -6.51 -12.11
N MET A 131 -8.04 -7.59 -12.82
CA MET A 131 -9.33 -7.70 -13.49
C MET A 131 -10.48 -7.85 -12.49
N SER A 132 -10.31 -8.69 -11.46
CA SER A 132 -11.33 -8.94 -10.44
C SER A 132 -11.64 -7.73 -9.57
N GLY A 133 -10.66 -6.83 -9.36
CA GLY A 133 -10.89 -5.56 -8.68
C GLY A 133 -11.71 -4.55 -9.50
N GLY A 134 -11.71 -4.68 -10.83
CA GLY A 134 -12.43 -3.80 -11.76
C GLY A 134 -13.80 -4.32 -12.19
N ASP A 135 -13.96 -5.64 -12.30
CA ASP A 135 -15.21 -6.29 -12.67
C ASP A 135 -15.43 -7.55 -11.82
N THR A 136 -16.26 -7.44 -10.78
CA THR A 136 -16.57 -8.57 -9.90
C THR A 136 -17.50 -9.59 -10.55
N ALA A 137 -18.19 -9.25 -11.65
CA ALA A 137 -19.11 -10.17 -12.31
C ALA A 137 -18.38 -11.35 -12.95
N MET A 138 -17.12 -11.16 -13.36
CA MET A 138 -16.30 -12.25 -13.91
C MET A 138 -16.05 -13.36 -12.89
N LEU A 139 -16.01 -13.04 -11.58
CA LEU A 139 -15.75 -14.00 -10.51
C LEU A 139 -16.86 -15.03 -10.36
N LYS A 140 -18.05 -14.77 -10.90
CA LYS A 140 -19.15 -15.74 -10.92
C LYS A 140 -18.91 -16.92 -11.86
N GLN A 141 -17.86 -16.84 -12.69
CA GLN A 141 -17.51 -17.90 -13.61
C GLN A 141 -16.53 -18.89 -12.98
N PRO A 142 -16.53 -20.16 -13.43
CA PRO A 142 -15.47 -21.11 -13.15
C PRO A 142 -14.09 -20.54 -13.44
N PHE A 143 -13.12 -20.83 -12.57
CA PHE A 143 -11.75 -20.33 -12.69
C PHE A 143 -11.06 -20.68 -14.01
N PRO A 144 -11.23 -21.88 -14.60
CA PRO A 144 -10.69 -22.17 -15.93
C PRO A 144 -11.09 -21.15 -17.00
N ASN A 145 -12.31 -20.60 -16.92
CA ASN A 145 -12.79 -19.61 -17.88
C ASN A 145 -12.08 -18.27 -17.69
N ILE A 146 -11.88 -17.86 -16.44
CA ILE A 146 -11.11 -16.66 -16.11
C ILE A 146 -9.68 -16.79 -16.61
N LEU A 147 -8.99 -17.89 -16.26
CA LEU A 147 -7.61 -18.12 -16.70
C LEU A 147 -7.49 -18.16 -18.23
N ARG A 148 -8.45 -18.78 -18.92
CA ARG A 148 -8.50 -18.78 -20.39
C ARG A 148 -8.59 -17.36 -20.95
N VAL A 149 -9.49 -16.53 -20.42
CA VAL A 149 -9.64 -15.14 -20.87
C VAL A 149 -8.31 -14.39 -20.70
N VAL A 150 -7.70 -14.47 -19.52
CA VAL A 150 -6.42 -13.81 -19.24
C VAL A 150 -5.31 -14.32 -20.16
N ALA A 151 -5.19 -15.63 -20.35
CA ALA A 151 -4.19 -16.21 -21.23
C ALA A 151 -4.36 -15.79 -22.70
N ILE A 152 -5.60 -15.63 -23.17
CA ILE A 152 -5.87 -15.11 -24.52
C ILE A 152 -5.47 -13.63 -24.62
N VAL A 153 -5.79 -12.83 -23.60
CA VAL A 153 -5.40 -11.41 -23.55
C VAL A 153 -3.89 -11.23 -23.53
N GLU A 154 -3.14 -12.12 -22.85
CA GLU A 154 -1.68 -12.14 -22.84
C GLU A 154 -1.06 -12.87 -24.05
N TYR A 155 -1.85 -13.27 -25.05
CA TYR A 155 -1.38 -13.97 -26.26
C TYR A 155 -0.65 -15.30 -25.97
N ASP A 156 -0.98 -15.94 -24.85
CA ASP A 156 -0.30 -17.14 -24.37
C ASP A 156 -1.21 -18.38 -24.31
N PHE A 157 -2.44 -18.28 -24.80
CA PHE A 157 -3.33 -19.43 -24.96
C PHE A 157 -3.10 -20.13 -26.30
N ASN A 158 -2.25 -21.14 -26.34
CA ASN A 158 -1.86 -21.84 -27.58
C ASN A 158 -2.68 -23.12 -27.78
N ASN A 159 -3.82 -23.01 -28.47
CA ASN A 159 -4.71 -24.13 -28.80
C ASN A 159 -4.78 -24.42 -30.32
N GLY A 160 -3.86 -23.85 -31.11
CA GLY A 160 -3.83 -23.96 -32.58
C GLY A 160 -4.75 -22.97 -33.32
N GLN A 161 -5.56 -22.18 -32.61
CA GLN A 161 -6.37 -21.12 -33.23
C GLN A 161 -5.57 -19.82 -33.41
N ASP A 162 -6.08 -18.94 -34.28
CA ASP A 162 -5.54 -17.60 -34.49
C ASP A 162 -5.75 -16.74 -33.23
N LYS A 163 -4.64 -16.29 -32.63
CA LYS A 163 -4.63 -15.52 -31.39
C LYS A 163 -5.29 -14.15 -31.51
N ASP A 164 -5.14 -13.49 -32.67
CA ASP A 164 -5.75 -12.19 -32.91
C ASP A 164 -7.27 -12.33 -32.95
N LYS A 165 -7.78 -13.38 -33.62
CA LYS A 165 -9.23 -13.66 -33.67
C LYS A 165 -9.79 -13.96 -32.29
N MET A 166 -9.12 -14.81 -31.50
CA MET A 166 -9.55 -15.11 -30.13
C MET A 166 -9.57 -13.85 -29.26
N ALA A 167 -8.50 -13.05 -29.29
CA ALA A 167 -8.42 -11.82 -28.51
C ALA A 167 -9.48 -10.80 -28.96
N LEU A 168 -9.72 -10.65 -30.27
CA LEU A 168 -10.74 -9.76 -30.80
C LEU A 168 -12.16 -10.16 -30.37
N GLN A 169 -12.47 -11.46 -30.38
CA GLN A 169 -13.77 -11.98 -29.95
C GLN A 169 -14.05 -11.71 -28.48
N ILE A 170 -13.03 -11.83 -27.63
CA ILE A 170 -13.17 -11.64 -26.18
C ILE A 170 -13.20 -10.16 -25.80
N LEU A 171 -12.30 -9.36 -26.39
CA LEU A 171 -12.10 -7.96 -25.98
C LEU A 171 -13.00 -6.97 -26.75
N GLY A 172 -13.47 -7.35 -27.94
CA GLY A 172 -14.05 -6.41 -28.90
C GLY A 172 -13.00 -5.49 -29.54
N GLU A 173 -13.39 -4.76 -30.59
CA GLU A 173 -12.46 -4.06 -31.47
C GLU A 173 -11.59 -3.00 -30.76
N LYS A 174 -12.21 -2.18 -29.89
CA LYS A 174 -11.51 -1.10 -29.20
C LYS A 174 -10.45 -1.65 -28.23
N SER A 175 -10.85 -2.55 -27.34
CA SER A 175 -9.94 -3.10 -26.33
C SER A 175 -8.89 -4.02 -26.96
N PHE A 176 -9.21 -4.70 -28.07
CA PHE A 176 -8.25 -5.46 -28.85
C PHE A 176 -7.09 -4.59 -29.36
N LYS A 177 -7.39 -3.44 -29.98
CA LYS A 177 -6.34 -2.51 -30.49
C LYS A 177 -5.43 -2.04 -29.36
N THR A 178 -6.01 -1.59 -28.24
CA THR A 178 -5.25 -1.17 -27.05
C THR A 178 -4.38 -2.31 -26.50
N ASN A 179 -4.93 -3.53 -26.42
CA ASN A 179 -4.17 -4.68 -25.93
C ASN A 179 -3.01 -5.06 -26.87
N LYS A 180 -3.23 -4.99 -28.18
CA LYS A 180 -2.19 -5.27 -29.18
C LYS A 180 -1.05 -4.25 -29.10
N GLU A 181 -1.37 -2.97 -28.94
CA GLU A 181 -0.37 -1.92 -28.71
C GLU A 181 0.43 -2.16 -27.43
N ARG A 182 -0.23 -2.54 -26.33
CA ARG A 182 0.43 -2.88 -25.06
C ARG A 182 1.47 -3.99 -25.26
N LEU A 183 1.11 -5.06 -25.98
CA LEU A 183 2.01 -6.18 -26.23
C LEU A 183 3.21 -5.81 -27.10
N LEU A 184 3.02 -4.93 -28.09
CA LEU A 184 4.11 -4.44 -28.93
C LEU A 184 5.14 -3.63 -28.13
N ARG A 185 4.72 -2.90 -27.08
CA ARG A 185 5.62 -2.13 -26.21
C ARG A 185 6.43 -2.98 -25.22
N ARG A 186 6.04 -4.24 -25.01
CA ARG A 186 6.72 -5.17 -24.09
C ARG A 186 7.81 -6.02 -24.78
N ARG A 187 7.89 -5.98 -26.11
CA ARG A 187 8.94 -6.63 -26.91
C ARG A 187 10.14 -5.72 -27.06
#